data_AF-A0A1Z4I837-F1
#
_entry.id   AF-A0A1Z4I837-F1
#
_cell.length_a   1.000
_cell.length_b   1.000
_cell.length_c   1.000
_cell.angle_alpha   90.00
_cell.angle_beta   90.00
_cell.angle_gamma   90.00
#
_symmetry.space_group_name_H-M   'P 1'
#
loop_
_entity.id
_entity.type
_entity.pdbx_description
1 polymer ?
#
loop_
_entity_poly.entity_id
_entity_poly.type
_entity_poly.pdbx_seq_one_letter_code
_entity_poly.pdbx_strand_id
1 'polypeptide(L)'
;MRDVLKNLVDGLSVAWVKVGKYWRVPCKSAITQARQRLGAKVMSQLFHQLVRPIATDETLGAFLNGLRVVVIDGSCFDVPDSEENASLHYVLVDANK
;
A
#
# COMPACT_ATOMS: atom_id res chain seq x y z
N MET A 1 6.01 17.31 15.66
CA MET A 1 5.10 16.52 14.81
C MET A 1 5.87 16.22 13.52
N ARG A 2 6.07 14.96 13.10
CA ARG A 2 6.77 14.67 11.84
C ARG A 2 5.83 14.91 10.65
N ASP A 3 6.33 15.57 9.60
CA ASP A 3 5.57 15.78 8.36
C ASP A 3 5.37 14.48 7.59
N VAL A 4 4.23 14.34 6.90
CA VAL A 4 3.88 13.12 6.15
C VAL A 4 4.94 12.77 5.10
N LEU A 5 5.50 13.80 4.43
CA LEU A 5 6.57 13.58 3.47
C LEU A 5 7.80 12.91 4.11
N LYS A 6 8.15 13.30 5.35
CA LYS A 6 9.29 12.73 6.07
C LYS A 6 9.12 11.22 6.25
N ASN A 7 7.95 10.78 6.71
CA ASN A 7 7.66 9.34 6.86
C ASN A 7 7.75 8.59 5.53
N LEU A 8 7.40 9.22 4.40
CA LEU A 8 7.47 8.60 3.07
C LEU A 8 8.91 8.49 2.55
N VAL A 9 9.82 9.37 2.97
CA VAL A 9 11.19 9.44 2.43
C VAL A 9 12.26 8.93 3.40
N ASP A 10 11.92 8.67 4.67
CA ASP A 10 12.86 8.22 5.71
C ASP A 10 13.60 6.91 5.35
N GLY A 11 13.07 6.09 4.43
CA GLY A 11 13.70 4.86 3.93
C GLY A 11 14.33 4.93 2.53
N LEU A 12 14.30 6.09 1.86
CA LEU A 12 14.86 6.25 0.52
C LEU A 12 16.38 6.43 0.58
N SER A 13 17.10 5.81 -0.36
CA SER A 13 18.57 5.90 -0.40
C SER A 13 19.04 7.35 -0.60
N VAL A 14 20.21 7.67 -0.05
CA VAL A 14 20.82 9.01 -0.09
C VAL A 14 21.02 9.54 -1.54
N ALA A 15 21.06 8.64 -2.53
CA ALA A 15 21.11 9.00 -3.94
C ALA A 15 19.80 9.66 -4.43
N TRP A 16 18.64 9.20 -3.96
CA TRP A 16 17.34 9.80 -4.24
C TRP A 16 17.13 11.12 -3.48
N VAL A 17 17.72 11.23 -2.28
CA VAL A 17 17.67 12.47 -1.48
C VAL A 17 18.38 13.65 -2.18
N LYS A 18 19.38 13.39 -3.04
CA LYS A 18 20.01 14.46 -3.86
C LYS A 18 19.02 15.11 -4.84
N VAL A 19 18.02 14.37 -5.33
CA VAL A 19 16.91 14.92 -6.14
C VAL A 19 15.92 15.70 -5.26
N GLY A 20 15.81 15.33 -3.98
CA GLY A 20 14.97 15.98 -2.97
C GLY A 20 15.50 17.31 -2.41
N LYS A 21 16.75 17.71 -2.69
CA LYS A 21 17.36 18.95 -2.16
C LYS A 21 16.61 20.24 -2.52
N TYR A 22 15.71 20.20 -3.49
CA TYR A 22 14.94 21.36 -3.97
C TYR A 22 13.45 21.30 -3.63
N TRP A 23 13.00 20.36 -2.79
CA TRP A 23 11.58 20.20 -2.52
C TRP A 23 11.10 21.16 -1.45
N ARG A 24 10.07 21.94 -1.76
CA ARG A 24 9.23 22.55 -0.72
C ARG A 24 8.46 21.42 -0.04
N VAL A 25 8.52 21.35 1.29
CA VAL A 25 7.76 20.35 2.05
C VAL A 25 6.26 20.57 1.80
N PRO A 26 5.56 19.61 1.17
CA PRO A 26 4.14 19.77 0.88
C PRO A 26 3.34 19.65 2.18
N CYS A 27 2.28 20.45 2.29
CA CYS A 27 1.29 20.26 3.34
C CYS A 27 0.50 18.95 3.11
N LYS A 28 -0.18 18.48 4.15
CA LYS A 28 -0.94 17.21 4.11
C LYS A 28 -1.98 17.19 2.98
N SER A 29 -2.69 18.28 2.75
CA SER A 29 -3.70 18.38 1.69
C SER A 29 -3.10 18.29 0.28
N ALA A 30 -1.90 18.84 0.05
CA ALA A 30 -1.23 18.73 -1.24
C ALA A 30 -0.86 17.27 -1.57
N ILE A 31 -0.48 16.48 -0.56
CA ILE A 31 -0.23 15.03 -0.71
C ILE A 31 -1.53 14.30 -1.06
N THR A 32 -2.63 14.59 -0.36
CA THR A 32 -3.95 14.02 -0.65
C THR A 32 -4.39 14.31 -2.08
N GLN A 33 -4.27 15.57 -2.53
CA GLN A 33 -4.63 15.95 -3.89
C GLN A 33 -3.73 15.28 -4.94
N ALA A 34 -2.44 15.12 -4.66
CA ALA A 34 -1.53 14.41 -5.55
C ALA A 34 -1.94 12.94 -5.73
N ARG A 35 -2.35 12.26 -4.64
CA ARG A 35 -2.90 10.89 -4.71
C ARG A 35 -4.18 10.82 -5.53
N GLN A 36 -5.08 11.80 -5.37
CA GLN A 36 -6.31 11.88 -6.16
C GLN A 36 -6.02 12.05 -7.66
N ARG A 37 -5.09 12.94 -8.03
CA ARG A 37 -4.67 13.12 -9.44
C ARG A 37 -4.05 11.86 -10.05
N LEU A 38 -3.32 11.09 -9.26
CA LEU A 38 -2.69 9.85 -9.71
C LEU A 38 -3.74 8.75 -9.99
N GLY A 39 -4.79 8.67 -9.17
CA GLY A 39 -5.88 7.73 -9.30
C GLY A 39 -5.52 6.28 -8.96
N ALA A 40 -6.55 5.43 -8.84
CA ALA A 40 -6.39 4.03 -8.41
C ALA A 40 -5.63 3.17 -9.45
N LYS A 41 -5.80 3.45 -10.74
CA LYS A 41 -5.19 2.66 -11.82
C LYS A 41 -3.66 2.63 -11.74
N VAL A 42 -3.03 3.78 -11.55
CA VAL A 42 -1.57 3.89 -11.47
C VAL A 42 -1.06 3.21 -10.20
N MET A 43 -1.75 3.40 -9.07
CA MET A 43 -1.39 2.73 -7.82
C MET A 43 -1.48 1.21 -7.94
N SER A 44 -2.51 0.69 -8.61
CA SER A 44 -2.65 -0.74 -8.90
C SER A 44 -1.53 -1.25 -9.79
N GLN A 45 -1.19 -0.54 -10.86
CA GLN A 45 -0.06 -0.91 -11.73
C GLN A 45 1.27 -0.96 -10.95
N LEU A 46 1.52 0.05 -10.10
CA LEU A 46 2.73 0.10 -9.28
C LEU A 46 2.79 -1.07 -8.29
N PHE A 47 1.66 -1.41 -7.66
CA PHE A 47 1.54 -2.56 -6.77
C PHE A 47 1.95 -3.85 -7.49
N HIS A 48 1.37 -4.13 -8.66
CA HIS A 48 1.67 -5.36 -9.41
C HIS A 48 3.12 -5.42 -9.91
N GLN A 49 3.77 -4.28 -10.14
CA GLN A 49 5.17 -4.23 -10.55
C GLN A 49 6.12 -4.49 -9.39
N LEU A 50 5.86 -3.87 -8.24
CA LEU A 50 6.82 -3.83 -7.13
C LEU A 50 6.58 -4.89 -6.06
N VAL A 51 5.33 -5.23 -5.79
CA VAL A 51 4.99 -6.11 -4.67
C VAL A 51 5.28 -7.55 -5.07
N ARG A 52 6.29 -8.12 -4.41
CA ARG A 52 6.69 -9.52 -4.54
C ARG A 52 6.60 -10.20 -3.17
N PRO A 53 6.20 -11.48 -3.13
CA PRO A 53 6.27 -12.27 -1.91
C PRO A 53 7.71 -12.29 -1.40
N ILE A 54 7.91 -12.03 -0.11
CA ILE A 54 9.23 -12.09 0.52
C ILE A 54 9.60 -13.55 0.82
N ALA A 55 8.62 -14.37 1.21
CA ALA A 55 8.83 -15.79 1.41
C ALA A 55 9.01 -16.54 0.09
N THR A 56 10.05 -17.36 0.04
CA THR A 56 10.39 -18.30 -1.05
C THR A 56 10.05 -19.73 -0.64
N ASP A 57 10.11 -20.68 -1.56
CA ASP A 57 9.88 -22.11 -1.27
C ASP A 57 10.90 -22.68 -0.26
N GLU A 58 12.05 -22.02 -0.11
CA GLU A 58 13.08 -22.34 0.88
C GLU A 58 12.75 -21.79 2.29
N THR A 59 11.76 -20.90 2.40
CA THR A 59 11.36 -20.29 3.66
C THR A 59 10.56 -21.29 4.49
N LEU A 60 11.20 -21.82 5.54
CA LEU A 60 10.58 -22.80 6.44
C LEU A 60 9.23 -22.30 6.99
N GLY A 61 8.19 -23.12 6.83
CA GLY A 61 6.84 -22.84 7.31
C GLY A 61 6.03 -21.85 6.47
N ALA A 62 6.57 -21.28 5.39
CA ALA A 62 5.83 -20.35 4.53
C ALA A 62 4.81 -21.03 3.61
N PHE A 63 4.88 -22.36 3.47
CA PHE A 63 4.02 -23.13 2.60
C PHE A 63 3.41 -24.34 3.33
N LEU A 64 2.15 -24.64 3.00
CA LEU A 64 1.41 -25.82 3.43
C LEU A 64 0.81 -26.49 2.19
N ASN A 65 1.17 -27.75 1.92
CA ASN A 65 0.73 -28.49 0.72
C ASN A 65 0.91 -27.73 -0.61
N GLY A 66 2.03 -27.01 -0.77
CA GLY A 66 2.32 -26.23 -1.98
C GLY A 66 1.58 -24.89 -2.08
N LEU A 67 0.76 -24.53 -1.09
CA LEU A 67 0.09 -23.23 -1.02
C LEU A 67 0.83 -22.31 -0.05
N ARG A 68 1.03 -21.04 -0.44
CA ARG A 68 1.65 -20.04 0.43
C ARG A 68 0.71 -19.63 1.55
N VAL A 69 1.19 -19.70 2.79
CA VAL A 69 0.48 -19.17 3.95
C VAL A 69 0.62 -17.65 3.94
N VAL A 70 -0.52 -16.95 3.90
CA VAL A 70 -0.60 -15.48 3.94
C VAL A 70 -1.61 -15.08 5.00
N VAL A 71 -1.18 -14.24 5.94
CA VAL A 71 -2.09 -13.55 6.87
C VAL A 71 -2.33 -12.16 6.31
N ILE A 72 -3.58 -11.83 6.06
CA ILE A 72 -4.00 -10.48 5.70
C ILE A 72 -4.51 -9.84 6.98
N ASP A 73 -3.76 -8.90 7.53
CA ASP A 73 -4.26 -8.09 8.64
C ASP A 73 -5.42 -7.22 8.13
N GLY A 74 -6.55 -7.28 8.84
CA GLY A 74 -7.77 -6.58 8.44
C GLY A 74 -7.52 -5.08 8.38
N SER A 75 -7.74 -4.47 7.21
CA SER A 75 -7.72 -3.02 7.06
C SER A 75 -9.15 -2.50 7.02
N CYS A 76 -9.49 -1.54 7.88
CA CYS A 76 -10.76 -0.83 7.80
C CYS A 76 -10.67 0.22 6.67
N PHE A 77 -11.51 0.07 5.65
CA PHE A 77 -11.61 1.03 4.57
C PHE A 77 -12.75 2.01 4.86
N ASP A 78 -12.39 3.25 5.18
CA ASP A 78 -13.35 4.36 5.26
C ASP A 78 -13.71 4.83 3.84
N VAL A 79 -14.63 4.10 3.21
CA VAL A 79 -15.13 4.39 1.86
C VAL A 79 -16.55 4.95 1.95
N PRO A 80 -16.92 5.93 1.10
CA PRO A 80 -18.29 6.44 1.05
C PRO A 80 -19.29 5.33 0.71
N ASP A 81 -20.48 5.40 1.29
CA ASP A 81 -21.61 4.56 0.89
C ASP A 81 -22.07 4.95 -0.51
N SER A 82 -21.87 4.05 -1.48
CA SER A 82 -22.26 4.23 -2.87
C SER A 82 -22.58 2.88 -3.51
N GLU A 83 -23.48 2.87 -4.49
CA GLU A 83 -23.84 1.63 -5.21
C GLU A 83 -22.62 0.92 -5.81
N GLU A 84 -21.67 1.70 -6.34
CA GLU A 84 -20.41 1.20 -6.89
C GLU A 84 -19.57 0.50 -5.82
N ASN A 85 -19.40 1.11 -4.64
CA ASN A 85 -18.62 0.54 -3.55
C ASN A 85 -19.32 -0.68 -2.92
N ALA A 86 -20.65 -0.67 -2.84
CA ALA A 86 -21.44 -1.81 -2.39
C ALA A 86 -21.34 -2.99 -3.36
N SER A 87 -21.29 -2.75 -4.68
CA SER A 87 -21.12 -3.83 -5.65
C SER A 87 -19.77 -4.56 -5.55
N LEU A 88 -18.76 -3.91 -4.95
CA LEU A 88 -17.41 -4.43 -4.74
C LEU A 88 -17.25 -5.21 -3.43
N HIS A 89 -18.32 -5.67 -2.77
CA HIS A 89 -18.28 -6.50 -1.56
C HIS A 89 -17.40 -7.76 -1.73
N TYR A 90 -16.07 -7.61 -1.58
CA TYR A 90 -15.19 -8.69 -1.21
C TYR A 90 -15.47 -8.95 0.28
N VAL A 91 -16.46 -9.80 0.55
CA VAL A 91 -16.54 -10.44 1.85
C VAL A 91 -15.35 -11.38 1.91
N LEU A 92 -14.21 -10.89 2.41
CA LEU A 92 -13.24 -11.78 3.04
C LEU A 92 -13.92 -12.26 4.30
N VAL A 93 -14.64 -13.38 4.17
CA VAL A 93 -15.22 -14.09 5.29
C VAL A 93 -14.05 -14.41 6.21
N ASP A 94 -14.04 -13.78 7.38
CA ASP A 94 -13.25 -14.24 8.51
C ASP A 94 -13.76 -15.65 8.85
N ALA A 95 -13.15 -16.65 8.21
CA ALA A 95 -13.38 -18.05 8.52
C ALA A 95 -12.56 -18.40 9.77
N ASN A 96 -12.97 -17.86 10.92
CA ASN A 96 -12.73 -18.41 12.25
C ASN A 96 -13.49 -17.60 13.30
N LYS A 97 -14.74 -18.01 13.54
CA LYS A 97 -15.23 -18.21 14.90
C LYS A 97 -15.05 -19.69 15.23
#